data_AF-A0A7S3Y240-F1
#
_entry.id   AF-A0A7S3Y240-F1
#
_cell.length_a   1.000
_cell.length_b   1.000
_cell.length_c   1.000
_cell.angle_alpha   90.00
_cell.angle_beta   90.00
_cell.angle_gamma   90.00
#
_symmetry.space_group_name_H-M   'P 1'
#
loop_
_entity.id
_entity.type
_entity.pdbx_description
1 polymer ?
#
loop_
_entity_poly.entity_id
_entity_poly.type
_entity_poly.pdbx_seq_one_letter_code
_entity_poly.pdbx_strand_id
1 'polypeptide(L)'
;DALRVFGARLIDDADRDWFVGHVEQMCVQHFGVNFKQTFKHVQDEDGAVDYGAMRRIFFGDYMPDERDDNAPYAEIQDLSELSRRMEEYLVEYNGQSRSPMNLVLFMFAIEHVSRIARVLKMPGGNALLVGVGGSGRQSLARLATHMMGYNIKQIEISKNYTTLEWREDLKAVIRGSGTGQVPLVFLFSDTQIKQETFVEDIN
;
A
#
# COMPACT_ATOMS: atom_id res chain seq x y z
N ASP A 1 0.80 12.62 7.42
CA ASP A 1 0.41 12.89 6.01
C ASP A 1 1.49 13.46 5.12
N ALA A 2 2.18 14.55 5.50
CA ALA A 2 3.18 15.22 4.65
C ALA A 2 4.25 14.26 4.07
N LEU A 3 4.79 13.33 4.87
CA LEU A 3 5.73 12.31 4.42
C LEU A 3 5.18 11.36 3.35
N ARG A 4 3.88 11.04 3.41
CA ARG A 4 3.24 10.14 2.44
C ARG A 4 2.91 10.86 1.13
N VAL A 5 2.58 12.16 1.19
CA VAL A 5 2.28 12.97 0.01
C VAL A 5 3.55 13.45 -0.70
N PHE A 6 4.52 13.97 0.04
CA PHE A 6 5.73 14.56 -0.54
C PHE A 6 6.93 13.65 -0.38
N GLY A 7 7.22 13.20 0.85
CA GLY A 7 8.40 12.37 1.15
C GLY A 7 8.50 11.10 0.29
N ALA A 8 7.39 10.40 0.07
CA ALA A 8 7.34 9.17 -0.74
C ALA A 8 7.69 9.39 -2.24
N ARG A 9 7.71 10.63 -2.72
CA ARG A 9 8.09 11.00 -4.10
C ARG A 9 9.55 11.43 -4.22
N LEU A 10 10.27 11.55 -3.10
CA LEU A 10 11.69 11.93 -3.07
C LEU A 10 12.57 10.72 -3.35
N ILE A 11 13.56 10.91 -4.23
CA ILE A 11 14.39 9.82 -4.76
C ILE A 11 15.70 9.71 -4.01
N ASP A 12 16.40 10.82 -3.79
CA ASP A 12 17.66 10.86 -3.07
C ASP A 12 17.49 11.13 -1.57
N ASP A 13 18.52 10.79 -0.81
CA ASP A 13 18.51 10.91 0.64
C ASP A 13 18.71 12.36 1.11
N ALA A 14 19.37 13.21 0.31
CA ALA A 14 19.56 14.62 0.63
C ALA A 14 18.24 15.38 0.67
N ASP A 15 17.36 15.15 -0.32
CA ASP A 15 16.01 15.71 -0.38
C ASP A 15 15.14 15.19 0.78
N ARG A 16 15.28 13.91 1.14
CA ARG A 16 14.54 13.29 2.25
C ARG A 16 14.93 13.90 3.59
N ASP A 17 16.22 14.06 3.84
CA ASP A 17 16.73 14.67 5.07
C ASP A 17 16.35 16.14 5.16
N TRP A 18 16.49 16.88 4.05
CA TRP A 18 16.02 18.26 3.95
C TRP A 18 14.51 18.35 4.27
N PHE A 19 13.70 17.45 3.71
CA PHE A 19 12.26 17.46 3.91
C PHE A 19 11.87 17.21 5.37
N VAL A 20 12.52 16.26 6.06
CA VAL A 20 12.26 16.03 7.50
C VAL A 20 12.68 17.24 8.33
N GLY A 21 13.85 17.83 8.04
CA GLY A 21 14.29 19.04 8.71
C GLY A 21 13.33 20.23 8.48
N HIS A 22 12.77 20.35 7.28
CA HIS A 22 11.77 21.38 6.99
C HIS A 22 10.45 21.12 7.75
N VAL A 23 10.00 19.87 7.83
CA VAL A 23 8.82 19.50 8.63
C VAL A 23 9.05 19.79 10.10
N GLU A 24 10.23 19.47 10.65
CA GLU A 24 10.60 19.81 12.03
C GLU A 24 10.49 21.32 12.28
N GLN A 25 11.05 22.15 11.38
CA GLN A 25 10.97 23.61 11.48
C GLN A 25 9.52 24.11 11.46
N MET A 26 8.69 23.59 10.56
CA MET A 26 7.27 23.97 10.47
C MET A 26 6.48 23.54 11.71
N CYS A 27 6.78 22.37 12.27
CA CYS A 27 6.18 21.89 13.52
C CYS A 27 6.49 22.84 14.69
N VAL A 28 7.75 23.26 14.82
CA VAL A 28 8.16 24.22 15.87
C VAL A 28 7.50 25.58 15.63
N GLN A 29 7.53 26.09 14.40
CA GLN A 29 7.03 27.43 14.08
C GLN A 29 5.51 27.58 14.26
N HIS A 30 4.73 26.59 13.80
CA HIS A 30 3.27 26.72 13.75
C HIS A 30 2.54 26.03 14.90
N PHE A 31 3.14 25.01 15.51
CA PHE A 31 2.52 24.25 16.60
C PHE A 31 3.23 24.42 17.94
N GLY A 32 4.44 25.00 17.97
CA GLY A 32 5.21 25.18 19.20
C GLY A 32 5.65 23.87 19.86
N VAL A 33 5.63 22.77 19.12
CA VAL A 33 5.96 21.44 19.64
C VAL A 33 7.43 21.09 19.38
N ASN A 34 8.04 20.37 20.31
CA ASN A 34 9.35 19.77 20.08
C ASN A 34 9.17 18.50 19.23
N PHE A 35 9.65 18.54 17.98
CA PHE A 35 9.49 17.46 17.02
C PHE A 35 10.09 16.14 17.53
N LYS A 36 11.33 16.17 18.01
CA LYS A 36 12.04 14.97 18.54
C LYS A 36 11.35 14.36 19.75
N GLN A 37 10.81 15.19 20.64
CA GLN A 37 10.04 14.73 21.79
C GLN A 37 8.71 14.09 21.36
N THR A 38 8.04 14.66 20.36
CA THR A 38 6.74 14.19 19.84
C THR A 38 6.89 12.83 19.17
N PHE A 39 7.97 12.63 18.43
CA PHE A 39 8.26 11.40 17.69
C PHE A 39 9.29 10.51 18.40
N LYS A 40 9.37 10.61 19.73
CA LYS A 40 10.33 9.84 20.53
C LYS A 40 10.15 8.32 20.35
N HIS A 41 8.92 7.86 20.17
CA HIS A 41 8.60 6.43 19.99
C HIS A 41 9.11 5.83 18.68
N VAL A 42 9.50 6.66 17.69
CA VAL A 42 10.02 6.19 16.40
C VAL A 42 11.53 6.39 16.24
N GLN A 43 12.23 6.85 17.27
CA GLN A 43 13.67 7.04 17.26
C GLN A 43 14.40 5.77 16.78
N ASP A 44 15.47 5.97 16.03
CA ASP A 44 16.37 4.88 15.65
C ASP A 44 17.29 4.46 16.82
N GLU A 45 18.19 3.52 16.56
CA GLU A 45 19.14 2.99 17.56
C GLU A 45 20.11 4.06 18.09
N ASP A 46 20.37 5.11 17.29
CA ASP A 46 21.23 6.24 17.63
C ASP A 46 20.46 7.41 18.28
N GLY A 47 19.13 7.27 18.43
CA GLY A 47 18.25 8.28 19.01
C GLY A 47 17.84 9.41 18.05
N ALA A 48 18.13 9.28 16.75
CA ALA A 48 17.74 10.24 15.74
C ALA A 48 16.28 10.03 15.29
N VAL A 49 15.66 11.13 14.84
CA VAL A 49 14.32 11.16 14.23
C VAL A 49 14.49 11.67 12.80
N ASP A 50 15.19 10.87 11.99
CA ASP A 50 15.48 11.15 10.59
C ASP A 50 14.39 10.57 9.66
N TYR A 51 14.62 10.60 8.35
CA TYR A 51 13.66 10.02 7.41
C TYR A 51 13.49 8.51 7.60
N GLY A 52 14.56 7.78 7.92
CA GLY A 52 14.53 6.34 8.18
C GLY A 52 13.65 5.98 9.37
N ALA A 53 13.83 6.67 10.50
CA ALA A 53 13.01 6.60 11.70
C ALA A 53 11.54 6.89 11.38
N MET A 54 11.26 7.99 10.67
CA MET A 54 9.90 8.40 10.33
C MET A 54 9.17 7.41 9.40
N ARG A 55 9.90 6.57 8.64
CA ARG A 55 9.29 5.50 7.83
C ARG A 55 8.68 4.37 8.67
N ARG A 56 9.06 4.26 9.95
CA ARG A 56 8.47 3.34 10.93
C ARG A 56 7.11 3.79 11.46
N ILE A 57 6.58 4.91 10.98
CA ILE A 57 5.24 5.37 11.33
C ILE A 57 4.21 4.68 10.43
N PHE A 58 3.47 3.75 11.02
CA PHE A 58 2.40 2.99 10.36
C PHE A 58 1.03 3.50 10.79
N PHE A 59 0.13 3.64 9.83
CA PHE A 59 -1.29 3.94 10.09
C PHE A 59 -2.14 2.95 9.32
N GLY A 60 -3.17 2.43 9.96
CA GLY A 60 -4.03 1.40 9.41
C GLY A 60 -5.23 1.09 10.29
N ASP A 61 -6.21 0.44 9.70
CA ASP A 61 -7.40 -0.16 10.30
C ASP A 61 -7.38 -1.69 10.20
N TYR A 62 -6.25 -2.26 9.76
CA TYR A 62 -6.03 -3.70 9.61
C TYR A 62 -5.42 -4.33 10.88
N MET A 63 -5.74 -3.76 12.04
CA MET A 63 -5.33 -4.27 13.35
C MET A 63 -6.56 -4.45 14.26
N PRO A 64 -7.53 -5.32 13.88
CA PRO A 64 -8.73 -5.52 14.68
C PRO A 64 -8.42 -6.16 16.03
N ASP A 65 -9.20 -5.77 17.03
CA ASP A 65 -9.21 -6.35 18.38
C ASP A 65 -10.06 -7.63 18.36
N GLU A 66 -9.81 -8.58 19.25
CA GLU A 66 -10.53 -9.87 19.32
C GLU A 66 -12.06 -9.70 19.55
N ARG A 67 -12.49 -8.50 19.92
CA ARG A 67 -13.88 -8.16 20.28
C ARG A 67 -14.56 -7.26 19.25
N ASP A 68 -13.81 -6.67 18.33
CA ASP A 68 -14.34 -5.74 17.33
C ASP A 68 -13.58 -5.91 16.00
N ASP A 69 -14.29 -6.45 15.02
CA ASP A 69 -13.79 -6.63 13.66
C ASP A 69 -13.55 -5.29 12.94
N ASN A 70 -14.12 -4.17 13.45
CA ASN A 70 -13.93 -2.83 12.88
C ASN A 70 -12.86 -2.04 13.65
N ALA A 71 -11.59 -2.31 13.35
CA ALA A 71 -10.51 -1.49 13.88
C ALA A 71 -10.61 -0.03 13.36
N PRO A 72 -10.44 0.98 14.22
CA PRO A 72 -10.34 2.36 13.77
C PRO A 72 -9.04 2.56 12.97
N TYR A 73 -9.06 3.46 12.01
CA TYR A 73 -7.83 3.88 11.33
C TYR A 73 -6.97 4.70 12.30
N ALA A 74 -5.90 4.11 12.81
CA ALA A 74 -5.06 4.69 13.85
C ALA A 74 -3.57 4.40 13.61
N GLU A 75 -2.70 5.03 14.41
CA GLU A 75 -1.27 4.72 14.43
C GLU A 75 -1.04 3.33 15.04
N ILE A 76 -0.18 2.55 14.38
CA ILE A 76 0.23 1.22 14.85
C ILE A 76 1.64 1.35 15.43
N GLN A 77 1.75 1.32 16.76
CA GLN A 77 3.02 1.53 17.46
C GLN A 77 3.78 0.22 17.72
N ASP A 78 3.06 -0.90 17.91
CA ASP A 78 3.68 -2.21 18.10
C ASP A 78 4.02 -2.84 16.73
N LEU A 79 5.27 -2.65 16.31
CA LEU A 79 5.77 -3.17 15.03
C LEU A 79 5.98 -4.69 15.04
N SER A 80 6.13 -5.30 16.22
CA SER A 80 6.22 -6.75 16.35
C SER A 80 4.85 -7.40 16.13
N GLU A 81 3.81 -6.84 16.74
CA GLU A 81 2.42 -7.27 16.52
C GLU A 81 1.97 -6.99 15.08
N LEU A 82 2.35 -5.84 14.51
CA LEU A 82 2.14 -5.56 13.08
C LEU A 82 2.77 -6.63 12.18
N SER A 83 4.01 -7.02 12.46
CA SER A 83 4.71 -8.03 11.65
C SER A 83 4.01 -9.39 11.75
N ARG A 84 3.63 -9.79 12.97
CA ARG A 84 2.85 -11.01 13.22
C ARG A 84 1.52 -11.00 12.47
N ARG A 85 0.76 -9.91 12.55
CA ARG A 85 -0.54 -9.77 11.88
C ARG A 85 -0.41 -9.82 10.36
N MET A 86 0.63 -9.21 9.80
CA MET A 86 0.91 -9.25 8.36
C MET A 86 1.24 -10.68 7.88
N GLU A 87 1.94 -11.47 8.69
CA GLU A 87 2.18 -12.89 8.42
C GLU A 87 0.87 -13.70 8.47
N GLU A 88 -0.02 -13.42 9.42
CA GLU A 88 -1.34 -14.05 9.48
C GLU A 88 -2.15 -13.80 8.21
N TYR A 89 -2.24 -12.55 7.74
CA TYR A 89 -2.92 -12.23 6.47
C TYR A 89 -2.31 -12.96 5.26
N LEU A 90 -0.99 -13.17 5.24
CA LEU A 90 -0.35 -13.93 4.18
C LEU A 90 -0.71 -15.42 4.24
N VAL A 91 -0.77 -15.99 5.45
CA VAL A 91 -1.19 -17.38 5.68
C VAL A 91 -2.65 -17.57 5.26
N GLU A 92 -3.54 -16.66 5.66
CA GLU A 92 -4.95 -16.66 5.28
C GLU A 92 -5.13 -16.60 3.76
N TYR A 93 -4.45 -15.65 3.10
CA TYR A 93 -4.45 -15.54 1.64
C TYR A 93 -4.02 -16.85 0.99
N ASN A 94 -2.91 -17.43 1.46
CA ASN A 94 -2.36 -18.66 0.91
C ASN A 94 -3.26 -19.88 1.14
N GLY A 95 -4.02 -19.91 2.24
CA GLY A 95 -4.99 -20.96 2.53
C GLY A 95 -6.23 -20.93 1.64
N GLN A 96 -6.62 -19.75 1.15
CA GLN A 96 -7.80 -19.56 0.30
C GLN A 96 -7.46 -19.48 -1.20
N SER A 97 -6.24 -19.07 -1.55
CA SER A 97 -5.82 -18.81 -2.92
C SER A 97 -5.42 -20.08 -3.68
N ARG A 98 -5.84 -20.17 -4.94
CA ARG A 98 -5.33 -21.19 -5.89
C ARG A 98 -3.90 -20.91 -6.38
N SER A 99 -3.36 -19.75 -6.04
CA SER A 99 -2.01 -19.31 -6.39
C SER A 99 -1.35 -18.69 -5.16
N PRO A 100 -0.84 -19.53 -4.23
CA PRO A 100 -0.19 -19.05 -3.02
C PRO A 100 1.10 -18.28 -3.35
N MET A 101 1.43 -17.33 -2.49
CA MET A 101 2.59 -16.45 -2.60
C MET A 101 3.65 -16.86 -1.57
N ASN A 102 4.88 -17.09 -2.03
CA ASN A 102 6.03 -17.25 -1.16
C ASN A 102 6.67 -15.88 -0.89
N LEU A 103 6.05 -15.10 0.01
CA LEU A 103 6.53 -13.78 0.40
C LEU A 103 7.24 -13.83 1.74
N VAL A 104 8.38 -13.15 1.83
CA VAL A 104 9.06 -12.87 3.10
C VAL A 104 8.71 -11.43 3.50
N LEU A 105 8.02 -11.26 4.63
CA LEU A 105 7.51 -9.97 5.10
C LEU A 105 8.48 -9.30 6.08
N PHE A 106 9.55 -8.73 5.54
CA PHE A 106 10.39 -7.80 6.28
C PHE A 106 9.74 -6.41 6.36
N MET A 107 10.21 -5.56 7.28
CA MET A 107 9.59 -4.26 7.57
C MET A 107 9.36 -3.38 6.33
N PHE A 108 10.27 -3.42 5.36
CA PHE A 108 10.12 -2.68 4.11
C PHE A 108 8.97 -3.22 3.24
N ALA A 109 8.74 -4.53 3.19
CA ALA A 109 7.59 -5.11 2.50
C ALA A 109 6.27 -4.73 3.20
N ILE A 110 6.25 -4.79 4.53
CA ILE A 110 5.11 -4.35 5.35
C ILE A 110 4.79 -2.88 5.10
N GLU A 111 5.83 -2.02 4.99
CA GLU A 111 5.68 -0.62 4.62
C GLU A 111 4.96 -0.44 3.29
N HIS A 112 5.31 -1.25 2.28
CA HIS A 112 4.68 -1.18 0.97
C HIS A 112 3.23 -1.68 0.98
N VAL A 113 2.95 -2.78 1.69
CA VAL A 113 1.57 -3.27 1.89
C VAL A 113 0.71 -2.19 2.55
N SER A 114 1.22 -1.57 3.62
CA SER A 114 0.54 -0.50 4.36
C SER A 114 0.28 0.74 3.49
N ARG A 115 1.24 1.11 2.63
CA ARG A 115 1.10 2.21 1.66
C ARG A 115 0.00 1.90 0.64
N ILE A 116 -0.04 0.68 0.11
CA ILE A 116 -1.06 0.25 -0.86
C ILE A 116 -2.44 0.26 -0.20
N ALA A 117 -2.58 -0.36 0.99
CA ALA A 117 -3.83 -0.39 1.75
C ALA A 117 -4.41 1.00 1.99
N ARG A 118 -3.55 1.97 2.37
CA ARG A 118 -3.96 3.37 2.51
C ARG A 118 -4.51 3.97 1.21
N VAL A 119 -3.86 3.72 0.07
CA VAL A 119 -4.35 4.22 -1.23
C VAL A 119 -5.68 3.55 -1.60
N LEU A 120 -5.81 2.24 -1.41
CA LEU A 120 -7.04 1.50 -1.69
C LEU A 120 -8.23 1.98 -0.84
N LYS A 121 -7.98 2.50 0.36
CA LYS A 121 -9.01 3.07 1.23
C LYS A 121 -9.51 4.45 0.77
N MET A 122 -8.76 5.17 -0.07
CA MET A 122 -9.20 6.46 -0.59
C MET A 122 -10.29 6.27 -1.65
N PRO A 123 -11.35 7.10 -1.67
CA PRO A 123 -12.34 7.08 -2.74
C PRO A 123 -11.67 7.29 -4.11
N GLY A 124 -11.85 6.34 -5.03
CA GLY A 124 -11.19 6.38 -6.34
C GLY A 124 -9.66 6.28 -6.29
N GLY A 125 -9.10 5.67 -5.23
CA GLY A 125 -7.67 5.55 -5.04
C GLY A 125 -6.99 4.71 -6.13
N ASN A 126 -5.97 5.28 -6.77
CA ASN A 126 -5.16 4.62 -7.79
C ASN A 126 -3.69 4.61 -7.36
N ALA A 127 -3.03 3.45 -7.48
CA ALA A 127 -1.62 3.28 -7.12
C ALA A 127 -0.81 2.79 -8.32
N LEU A 128 0.19 3.58 -8.74
CA LEU A 128 1.20 3.13 -9.69
C LEU A 128 2.39 2.54 -8.93
N LEU A 129 2.60 1.22 -9.06
CA LEU A 129 3.68 0.51 -8.38
C LEU A 129 4.91 0.43 -9.29
N VAL A 130 5.93 1.24 -9.00
CA VAL A 130 7.18 1.30 -9.77
C VAL A 130 8.30 0.58 -9.01
N GLY A 131 9.07 -0.23 -9.73
CA GLY A 131 10.19 -0.98 -9.16
C GLY A 131 10.77 -1.98 -10.15
N VAL A 132 11.97 -2.48 -9.85
CA VAL A 132 12.63 -3.50 -10.68
C VAL A 132 11.87 -4.82 -10.68
N GLY A 133 12.09 -5.66 -11.70
CA GLY A 133 11.53 -7.01 -11.76
C GLY A 133 11.88 -7.82 -10.51
N GLY A 134 10.94 -8.62 -10.00
CA GLY A 134 11.17 -9.44 -8.79
C GLY A 134 10.99 -8.71 -7.45
N SER A 135 10.75 -7.39 -7.44
CA SER A 135 10.51 -6.61 -6.21
C SER A 135 9.20 -6.93 -5.46
N GLY A 136 8.40 -7.88 -5.95
CA GLY A 136 7.17 -8.31 -5.28
C GLY A 136 5.95 -7.42 -5.46
N ARG A 137 6.01 -6.36 -6.28
CA ARG A 137 4.92 -5.37 -6.51
C ARG A 137 3.52 -6.00 -6.60
N GLN A 138 3.37 -7.00 -7.47
CA GLN A 138 2.09 -7.66 -7.70
C GLN A 138 1.62 -8.46 -6.48
N SER A 139 2.53 -9.16 -5.82
CA SER A 139 2.24 -9.97 -4.63
C SER A 139 1.90 -9.10 -3.42
N LEU A 140 2.58 -7.97 -3.24
CA LEU A 140 2.28 -6.99 -2.19
C LEU A 140 0.92 -6.31 -2.43
N ALA A 141 0.58 -6.00 -3.68
CA ALA A 141 -0.74 -5.48 -4.04
C ALA A 141 -1.86 -6.48 -3.76
N ARG A 142 -1.65 -7.77 -4.07
CA ARG A 142 -2.58 -8.86 -3.76
C ARG A 142 -2.79 -9.01 -2.26
N LEU A 143 -1.69 -9.02 -1.48
CA LEU A 143 -1.76 -9.12 -0.03
C LEU A 143 -2.49 -7.91 0.58
N ALA A 144 -2.17 -6.69 0.15
CA ALA A 144 -2.86 -5.48 0.61
C ALA A 144 -4.36 -5.50 0.29
N THR A 145 -4.73 -5.97 -0.91
CA THR A 145 -6.14 -6.11 -1.33
C THR A 145 -6.87 -7.12 -0.46
N HIS A 146 -6.24 -8.26 -0.17
CA HIS A 146 -6.81 -9.30 0.70
C HIS A 146 -6.96 -8.82 2.15
N MET A 147 -5.94 -8.16 2.68
CA MET A 147 -5.95 -7.57 4.03
C MET A 147 -7.10 -6.57 4.22
N MET A 148 -7.42 -5.79 3.18
CA MET A 148 -8.57 -4.87 3.19
C MET A 148 -9.93 -5.57 2.98
N GLY A 149 -9.95 -6.89 2.77
CA GLY A 149 -11.17 -7.64 2.46
C GLY A 149 -11.76 -7.31 1.08
N TYR A 150 -10.96 -6.76 0.16
CA TYR A 150 -11.44 -6.33 -1.15
C TYR A 150 -11.35 -7.47 -2.18
N ASN A 151 -12.23 -7.42 -3.17
CA ASN A 151 -12.14 -8.33 -4.32
C ASN A 151 -11.04 -7.87 -5.27
N ILE A 152 -10.29 -8.82 -5.84
CA ILE A 152 -9.29 -8.53 -6.84
C ILE A 152 -9.72 -9.03 -8.21
N LYS A 153 -9.61 -8.18 -9.23
CA LYS A 153 -9.79 -8.55 -10.63
C LYS A 153 -8.49 -8.27 -11.38
N GLN A 154 -7.93 -9.32 -11.96
CA GLN A 154 -6.78 -9.24 -12.85
C GLN A 154 -7.16 -9.93 -14.18
N ILE A 155 -6.77 -9.35 -15.31
CA ILE A 155 -7.00 -9.96 -16.62
C ILE A 155 -6.01 -11.10 -16.89
N GLU A 156 -6.37 -12.00 -17.80
CA GLU A 156 -5.48 -13.07 -18.25
C GLU A 156 -5.20 -12.91 -19.74
N ILE A 157 -3.98 -12.51 -20.09
CA ILE A 157 -3.59 -12.35 -21.48
C ILE A 157 -3.32 -13.72 -22.11
N SER A 158 -4.10 -14.03 -23.14
CA SER A 158 -3.89 -15.18 -24.03
C SER A 158 -3.37 -14.72 -25.39
N LYS A 159 -2.88 -15.67 -26.22
CA LYS A 159 -2.43 -15.37 -27.59
C LYS A 159 -3.52 -14.67 -28.42
N ASN A 160 -4.77 -15.07 -28.21
CA ASN A 160 -5.94 -14.57 -28.94
C ASN A 160 -6.61 -13.38 -28.24
N TYR A 161 -6.03 -12.84 -27.15
CA TYR A 161 -6.60 -11.69 -26.46
C TYR A 161 -6.52 -10.43 -27.34
N THR A 162 -7.66 -9.82 -27.63
CA THR A 162 -7.79 -8.62 -28.47
C THR A 162 -8.46 -7.48 -27.69
N THR A 163 -8.68 -6.35 -28.37
CA THR A 163 -9.43 -5.21 -27.84
C THR A 163 -10.87 -5.57 -27.47
N LEU A 164 -11.45 -6.61 -28.08
CA LEU A 164 -12.79 -7.07 -27.74
C LEU A 164 -12.82 -7.67 -26.32
N GLU A 165 -11.94 -8.64 -26.04
CA GLU A 165 -11.82 -9.26 -24.72
C GLU A 165 -11.46 -8.24 -23.65
N TRP A 166 -10.54 -7.31 -23.98
CA TRP A 166 -10.20 -6.17 -23.12
C TRP A 166 -11.41 -5.35 -22.69
N ARG A 167 -12.26 -4.96 -23.63
CA ARG A 167 -13.46 -4.18 -23.34
C ARG A 167 -14.49 -4.97 -22.54
N GLU A 168 -14.59 -6.29 -22.75
CA GLU A 168 -15.46 -7.14 -21.93
C GLU A 168 -14.93 -7.28 -20.49
N ASP A 169 -13.62 -7.43 -20.30
CA ASP A 169 -13.01 -7.45 -18.97
C ASP A 169 -13.17 -6.09 -18.26
N LEU A 170 -12.98 -4.97 -18.96
CA LEU A 170 -13.26 -3.63 -18.42
C LEU A 170 -14.73 -3.46 -18.03
N LYS A 171 -15.68 -3.91 -18.86
CA LYS A 171 -17.11 -3.91 -18.50
C LYS A 171 -17.36 -4.73 -17.23
N ALA A 172 -16.70 -5.88 -17.08
CA ALA A 172 -16.83 -6.71 -15.89
C ALA A 172 -16.26 -6.01 -14.64
N VAL A 173 -15.11 -5.33 -14.77
CA VAL A 173 -14.51 -4.51 -13.71
C VAL A 173 -15.46 -3.39 -13.28
N ILE A 174 -15.97 -2.59 -14.24
CA ILE A 174 -16.86 -1.46 -13.97
C ILE A 174 -18.19 -1.92 -13.35
N ARG A 175 -18.77 -3.01 -13.85
CA ARG A 175 -20.00 -3.58 -13.25
C ARG A 175 -19.72 -4.08 -11.83
N GLY A 176 -18.64 -4.83 -11.65
CA GLY A 176 -18.27 -5.37 -10.34
C GLY A 176 -18.02 -4.28 -9.29
N SER A 177 -17.37 -3.18 -9.68
CA SER A 177 -17.13 -2.04 -8.78
C SER A 177 -18.38 -1.19 -8.54
N GLY A 178 -19.29 -1.09 -9.52
CA GLY A 178 -20.50 -0.27 -9.41
C GLY A 178 -21.69 -0.95 -8.72
N THR A 179 -21.79 -2.29 -8.76
CA THR A 179 -22.93 -3.04 -8.20
C THR A 179 -22.54 -4.03 -7.10
N GLY A 180 -21.25 -4.20 -6.81
CA GLY A 180 -20.76 -5.11 -5.79
C GLY A 180 -21.00 -4.60 -4.36
N GLN A 181 -21.21 -5.53 -3.42
CA GLN A 181 -21.27 -5.22 -1.99
C GLN A 181 -19.87 -5.02 -1.37
N VAL A 182 -18.84 -5.58 -2.01
CA VAL A 182 -17.45 -5.52 -1.57
C VAL A 182 -16.65 -4.70 -2.58
N PRO A 183 -15.81 -3.74 -2.14
CA PRO A 183 -14.95 -2.97 -3.03
C PRO A 183 -14.07 -3.86 -3.90
N LEU A 184 -13.80 -3.40 -5.13
CA LEU A 184 -13.04 -4.14 -6.13
C LEU A 184 -11.78 -3.38 -6.51
N VAL A 185 -10.65 -4.09 -6.53
CA VAL A 185 -9.35 -3.62 -7.01
C VAL A 185 -9.08 -4.23 -8.37
N PHE A 186 -8.86 -3.37 -9.37
CA PHE A 186 -8.35 -3.78 -10.67
C PHE A 186 -6.82 -3.80 -10.63
N LEU A 187 -6.22 -4.99 -10.74
CA LEU A 187 -4.78 -5.16 -10.77
C LEU A 187 -4.31 -5.38 -12.21
N PHE A 188 -3.55 -4.42 -12.74
CA PHE A 188 -3.09 -4.39 -14.11
C PHE A 188 -1.58 -4.17 -14.17
N SER A 189 -0.85 -5.07 -14.82
CA SER A 189 0.61 -5.02 -14.97
C SER A 189 1.04 -4.65 -16.38
N ASP A 190 2.27 -4.15 -16.50
CA ASP A 190 2.95 -3.85 -17.76
C ASP A 190 3.01 -5.06 -18.71
N THR A 191 3.24 -6.25 -18.15
CA THR A 191 3.22 -7.52 -18.90
C THR A 191 1.87 -7.86 -19.53
N GLN A 192 0.79 -7.17 -19.12
CA GLN A 192 -0.55 -7.37 -19.64
C GLN A 192 -0.93 -6.33 -20.71
N ILE A 193 -0.08 -5.32 -20.95
CA ILE A 193 -0.30 -4.28 -21.97
C ILE A 193 0.11 -4.84 -23.33
N LYS A 194 -0.88 -5.30 -24.10
CA LYS A 194 -0.68 -5.80 -25.47
C LYS A 194 -0.77 -4.69 -26.53
N GLN A 195 -1.55 -3.64 -26.25
CA GLN A 195 -1.79 -2.50 -27.13
C GLN A 195 -1.81 -1.23 -26.29
N GLU A 196 -1.29 -0.12 -26.82
CA GLU A 196 -1.27 1.19 -26.13
C GLU A 196 -2.69 1.66 -25.77
N THR A 197 -3.67 1.34 -26.61
CA THR A 197 -5.09 1.63 -26.41
C THR A 197 -5.65 1.06 -25.11
N PHE A 198 -5.04 0.03 -24.51
CA PHE A 198 -5.49 -0.49 -23.21
C PHE A 198 -5.28 0.54 -22.10
N VAL A 199 -4.15 1.25 -22.13
CA VAL A 199 -3.87 2.29 -21.14
C VAL A 199 -4.72 3.52 -21.40
N GLU A 200 -4.97 3.84 -22.67
CA GLU A 200 -5.88 4.93 -23.05
C GLU A 200 -7.31 4.69 -22.55
N ASP A 201 -7.83 3.45 -22.67
CA ASP A 201 -9.18 3.09 -22.19
C ASP A 201 -9.32 3.17 -20.65
N ILE A 202 -8.22 3.15 -19.87
CA ILE A 202 -8.24 3.27 -18.40
C ILE A 202 -8.30 4.75 -17.96
N ASN A 203 -7.71 5.66 -18.75
CA ASN A 203 -7.59 7.09 -18.42
C ASN A 203 -8.88 7.86 -18.69
#